data_AF-A0A3S1EVW4-F1
#
_entry.id   AF-A0A3S1EVW4-F1
#
_cell.length_a   1.000
_cell.length_b   1.000
_cell.length_c   1.000
_cell.angle_alpha   90.00
_cell.angle_beta   90.00
_cell.angle_gamma   90.00
#
_symmetry.space_group_name_H-M   'P 1'
#
loop_
_entity.id
_entity.type
_entity.pdbx_description
1 polymer ?
#
loop_
_entity_poly.entity_id
_entity_poly.type
_entity_poly.pdbx_seq_one_letter_code
_entity_poly.pdbx_strand_id
1 'polypeptide(L)'
;SEAVDWPLRSAIWTGKIFLYVGLFLGVGGAFALAWLAGSGRAGQRFVAAAILSGLVASCLSLGLQGLDALGAPLSHLAQSVVWRTGLDTSFGWTVLVALIALGLGLLSLAGPRATAKPSALAGLAGVGVALAASGHASAAEPQWLTRPMVFLHGVGIALWAGALIPLGLALKGQSAGATPFLRRFSWAILPVVAVLAAAGIVLAVIQVQTPAALVDTAYG
;
A
#
# COMPACT_ATOMS: atom_id res chain seq x y z
N SER A 1 0.77 -15.01 33.12
CA SER A 1 1.56 -14.24 32.15
C SER A 1 1.11 -14.66 30.76
N GLU A 2 0.38 -13.82 30.04
CA GLU A 2 0.09 -14.09 28.63
C GLU A 2 1.43 -14.24 27.90
N ALA A 3 1.70 -15.45 27.39
CA ALA A 3 2.85 -15.65 26.52
C ALA A 3 2.58 -14.82 25.27
N VAL A 4 3.36 -13.76 25.08
CA VAL A 4 3.33 -12.97 23.85
C VAL A 4 3.54 -13.96 22.69
N ASP A 5 2.53 -14.14 21.84
CA ASP A 5 2.60 -15.02 20.66
C ASP A 5 3.47 -14.34 19.59
N TRP A 6 4.78 -14.38 19.82
CA TRP A 6 5.81 -13.86 18.92
C TRP A 6 5.67 -14.38 17.49
N PRO A 7 5.41 -15.68 17.26
CA PRO A 7 5.11 -16.21 15.92
C PRO A 7 3.96 -15.48 15.23
N LEU A 8 2.82 -15.28 15.90
CA LEU A 8 1.66 -14.61 15.33
C LEU A 8 1.98 -13.14 14.99
N ARG A 9 2.64 -12.42 15.90
CA ARG A 9 3.06 -11.02 15.67
C ARG A 9 4.01 -10.89 14.48
N SER A 10 4.99 -11.78 14.37
CA SER A 10 5.92 -11.81 13.24
C SER A 10 5.20 -12.10 11.92
N ALA A 11 4.21 -13.01 11.93
CA ALA A 11 3.40 -13.31 10.75
C ALA A 11 2.55 -12.11 10.32
N ILE A 12 1.90 -11.41 11.26
CA ILE A 12 1.13 -10.19 10.99
C ILE A 12 2.03 -9.10 10.39
N TRP A 13 3.20 -8.86 10.98
CA TRP A 13 4.16 -7.87 10.47
C TRP A 13 4.66 -8.20 9.07
N THR A 14 5.01 -9.46 8.84
CA THR A 14 5.45 -9.93 7.53
C THR A 14 4.34 -9.76 6.48
N GLY A 15 3.10 -10.12 6.83
CA GLY A 15 1.93 -9.91 5.98
C GLY A 15 1.73 -8.43 5.62
N LYS A 16 1.84 -7.53 6.61
CA LYS A 16 1.76 -6.08 6.38
C LYS A 16 2.84 -5.57 5.44
N ILE A 17 4.08 -6.05 5.57
CA ILE A 17 5.17 -5.66 4.66
C ILE A 17 4.82 -6.05 3.22
N PHE A 18 4.43 -7.31 2.97
CA PHE A 18 4.08 -7.75 1.62
C PHE A 18 2.83 -7.06 1.06
N LEU A 19 1.85 -6.76 1.92
CA LEU A 19 0.69 -5.94 1.56
C LEU A 19 1.14 -4.55 1.08
N TYR A 20 1.96 -3.85 1.85
CA TYR A 20 2.46 -2.52 1.48
C TYR A 20 3.39 -2.55 0.27
N VAL A 21 4.20 -3.58 0.10
CA VAL A 21 4.98 -3.79 -1.14
C VAL A 21 4.04 -3.90 -2.34
N GLY A 22 2.95 -4.67 -2.25
CA GLY A 22 1.97 -4.78 -3.32
C GLY A 22 1.23 -3.47 -3.60
N LEU A 23 0.79 -2.75 -2.56
CA LEU A 23 0.07 -1.49 -2.72
C LEU A 23 0.97 -0.37 -3.25
N PHE A 24 2.16 -0.17 -2.66
CA PHE A 24 3.04 0.94 -3.01
C PHE A 24 3.90 0.64 -4.24
N LEU A 25 4.62 -0.49 -4.24
CA LEU A 25 5.52 -0.83 -5.33
C LEU A 25 4.80 -1.50 -6.50
N GLY A 26 3.78 -2.31 -6.21
CA GLY A 26 2.95 -2.95 -7.22
C GLY A 26 1.98 -1.98 -7.91
N VAL A 27 0.98 -1.46 -7.21
CA VAL A 27 -0.02 -0.57 -7.83
C VAL A 27 0.60 0.75 -8.29
N GLY A 28 1.49 1.34 -7.48
CA GLY A 28 2.24 2.54 -7.87
C GLY A 28 3.15 2.30 -9.09
N GLY A 29 3.80 1.14 -9.18
CA GLY A 29 4.58 0.75 -10.35
C GLY A 29 3.73 0.51 -11.60
N ALA A 30 2.54 -0.05 -11.44
CA ALA A 30 1.59 -0.21 -12.55
C ALA A 30 1.13 1.15 -13.09
N PHE A 31 0.87 2.11 -12.19
CA PHE A 31 0.60 3.49 -12.57
C PHE A 31 1.77 4.12 -13.33
N ALA A 32 2.99 4.00 -12.82
CA ALA A 32 4.18 4.55 -13.48
C ALA A 32 4.37 3.97 -14.89
N LEU A 33 4.16 2.66 -15.06
CA LEU A 33 4.24 2.00 -16.37
C LEU A 33 3.15 2.49 -17.33
N ALA A 34 1.91 2.62 -16.87
CA ALA A 34 0.78 3.03 -17.70
C ALA A 34 0.82 4.52 -18.10
N TRP A 35 1.29 5.39 -17.20
CA TRP A 35 1.21 6.84 -17.38
C TRP A 35 2.54 7.50 -17.76
N LEU A 36 3.69 7.00 -17.28
CA LEU A 36 4.98 7.66 -17.43
C LEU A 36 5.89 6.95 -18.45
N ALA A 37 5.92 5.62 -18.45
CA ALA A 37 6.85 4.82 -19.27
C ALA A 37 6.53 4.78 -20.78
N GLY A 38 5.34 5.23 -21.19
CA GLY A 38 4.93 5.21 -22.61
C GLY A 38 4.77 3.78 -23.14
N SER A 39 5.58 3.39 -24.13
CA SER A 39 5.61 2.01 -24.65
C SER A 39 6.59 1.10 -23.88
N GLY A 40 7.37 1.65 -22.96
CA GLY A 40 8.34 0.91 -22.15
C GLY A 40 7.66 -0.04 -21.16
N ARG A 41 8.26 -1.22 -20.98
CA ARG A 41 7.79 -2.26 -20.05
C ARG A 41 8.87 -2.70 -19.05
N ALA A 42 9.93 -1.92 -18.91
CA ALA A 42 11.01 -2.22 -17.98
C ALA A 42 10.48 -2.30 -16.55
N GLY A 43 10.79 -3.40 -15.84
CA GLY A 43 10.29 -3.65 -14.49
C GLY A 43 8.87 -4.22 -14.39
N GLN A 44 8.16 -4.46 -15.49
CA GLN A 44 6.79 -5.01 -15.44
C GLN A 44 6.69 -6.34 -14.67
N ARG A 45 7.68 -7.24 -14.79
CA ARG A 45 7.72 -8.50 -14.04
C ARG A 45 7.82 -8.29 -12.53
N PHE A 46 8.65 -7.33 -12.11
CA PHE A 46 8.79 -6.97 -10.70
C PHE A 46 7.46 -6.40 -10.17
N VAL A 47 6.86 -5.47 -10.90
CA VAL A 47 5.58 -4.85 -10.52
C VAL A 47 4.49 -5.92 -10.41
N ALA A 48 4.39 -6.84 -11.37
CA ALA A 48 3.44 -7.95 -11.30
C ALA A 48 3.69 -8.86 -10.08
N ALA A 49 4.95 -9.21 -9.81
CA ALA A 49 5.31 -10.01 -8.63
C ALA A 49 4.94 -9.30 -7.32
N ALA A 50 5.19 -7.99 -7.21
CA ALA A 50 4.78 -7.20 -6.06
C ALA A 50 3.26 -7.21 -5.87
N ILE A 51 2.48 -7.01 -6.93
CA ILE A 51 1.00 -7.09 -6.88
C ILE A 51 0.53 -8.48 -6.43
N LEU A 52 1.08 -9.55 -7.03
CA LEU A 52 0.73 -10.92 -6.66
C LEU A 52 1.08 -11.23 -5.20
N SER A 53 2.24 -10.78 -4.72
CA SER A 53 2.59 -10.90 -3.30
C SER A 53 1.63 -10.15 -2.39
N GLY A 54 1.19 -8.95 -2.81
CA GLY A 54 0.20 -8.16 -2.09
C GLY A 54 -1.17 -8.82 -2.05
N LEU A 55 -1.60 -9.47 -3.12
CA LEU A 55 -2.88 -10.21 -3.17
C LEU A 55 -2.87 -11.37 -2.16
N VAL A 56 -1.81 -12.19 -2.20
CA VAL A 56 -1.64 -13.30 -1.24
C VAL A 56 -1.58 -12.78 0.19
N ALA A 57 -0.78 -11.73 0.43
CA ALA A 57 -0.64 -11.14 1.76
C ALA A 57 -1.93 -10.51 2.28
N SER A 58 -2.75 -9.89 1.41
CA SER A 58 -4.05 -9.32 1.76
C SER A 58 -5.00 -10.41 2.30
N CYS A 59 -5.09 -11.53 1.58
CA CYS A 59 -5.92 -12.67 2.00
C CYS A 59 -5.41 -13.28 3.31
N LEU A 60 -4.10 -13.52 3.43
CA LEU A 60 -3.51 -14.08 4.65
C LEU A 60 -3.69 -13.15 5.86
N SER A 61 -3.59 -11.83 5.65
CA SER A 61 -3.78 -10.84 6.72
C SER A 61 -5.17 -10.90 7.33
N LEU A 62 -6.20 -11.29 6.57
CA LEU A 62 -7.55 -11.44 7.09
C LEU A 62 -7.65 -12.61 8.09
N GLY A 63 -7.04 -13.76 7.76
CA GLY A 63 -6.95 -14.89 8.68
C GLY A 63 -6.10 -14.60 9.91
N LEU A 64 -4.97 -13.90 9.72
CA LEU A 64 -4.10 -13.48 10.84
C LEU A 64 -4.81 -12.49 11.77
N GLN A 65 -5.59 -11.55 11.23
CA GLN A 65 -6.39 -10.62 12.04
C GLN A 65 -7.52 -11.33 12.79
N GLY A 66 -8.11 -12.38 12.20
CA GLY A 66 -9.06 -13.25 12.87
C GLY A 66 -8.46 -14.02 14.05
N LEU A 67 -7.21 -14.50 13.91
CA LEU A 67 -6.49 -15.15 15.01
C LEU A 67 -6.22 -14.17 16.15
N ASP A 68 -5.77 -12.97 15.81
CA ASP A 68 -5.52 -11.88 16.76
C ASP A 68 -6.81 -11.50 17.52
N ALA A 69 -7.93 -11.37 16.82
CA ALA A 69 -9.24 -11.08 17.42
C ALA A 69 -9.76 -12.20 18.34
N LEU A 70 -9.40 -13.45 18.07
CA LEU A 70 -9.79 -14.62 18.87
C LEU A 70 -8.78 -14.97 19.97
N GLY A 71 -7.62 -14.31 20.01
CA GLY A 71 -6.50 -14.71 20.88
C GLY A 71 -6.01 -16.13 20.61
N ALA A 72 -6.13 -16.60 19.36
CA ALA A 72 -5.87 -17.99 18.97
C ALA A 72 -4.46 -18.17 18.36
N PRO A 73 -3.81 -19.34 18.57
CA PRO A 73 -2.48 -19.60 18.01
C PRO A 73 -2.51 -19.81 16.49
N LEU A 74 -1.37 -19.61 15.82
CA LEU A 74 -1.20 -19.81 14.37
C LEU A 74 -1.66 -21.17 13.84
N SER A 75 -1.58 -22.23 14.65
CA SER A 75 -2.04 -23.57 14.28
C SER A 75 -3.54 -23.63 13.96
N HIS A 76 -4.32 -22.66 14.44
CA HIS A 76 -5.77 -22.58 14.22
C HIS A 76 -6.14 -21.80 12.94
N LEU A 77 -5.17 -21.34 12.14
CA LEU A 77 -5.44 -20.53 10.94
C LEU A 77 -6.39 -21.21 9.94
N ALA A 78 -6.39 -22.55 9.88
CA ALA A 78 -7.27 -23.30 8.98
C ALA A 78 -8.73 -23.38 9.45
N GLN A 79 -9.04 -22.94 10.69
CA GLN A 79 -10.39 -23.02 11.24
C GLN A 79 -11.31 -21.96 10.61
N SER A 80 -12.50 -22.36 10.20
CA SER A 80 -13.47 -21.47 9.54
C SER A 80 -13.91 -20.28 10.41
N VAL A 81 -13.93 -20.46 11.74
CA VAL A 81 -14.28 -19.40 12.71
C VAL A 81 -13.32 -18.21 12.61
N VAL A 82 -12.02 -18.47 12.44
CA VAL A 82 -10.97 -17.44 12.32
C VAL A 82 -11.24 -16.51 11.14
N TRP A 83 -11.55 -17.08 9.97
CA TRP A 83 -11.82 -16.31 8.76
C TRP A 83 -13.13 -15.52 8.84
N ARG A 84 -14.16 -16.09 9.46
CA ARG A 84 -15.43 -15.37 9.72
C ARG A 84 -15.22 -14.19 10.65
N THR A 85 -14.52 -14.41 11.77
CA THR A 85 -14.18 -13.33 12.69
C THR A 85 -13.35 -12.24 12.01
N GLY A 86 -12.37 -12.61 11.17
CA GLY A 86 -11.61 -11.64 10.38
C GLY A 86 -12.49 -10.81 9.44
N LEU A 87 -13.45 -11.43 8.76
CA LEU A 87 -14.39 -10.76 7.85
C LEU A 87 -15.37 -9.83 8.58
N ASP A 88 -15.80 -10.20 9.79
CA ASP A 88 -16.74 -9.42 10.60
C ASP A 88 -16.09 -8.16 11.22
N THR A 89 -14.76 -8.03 11.13
CA THR A 89 -14.05 -6.83 11.59
C THR A 89 -14.10 -5.68 10.58
N SER A 90 -13.91 -4.46 11.06
CA SER A 90 -13.72 -3.28 10.20
C SER A 90 -12.51 -3.40 9.25
N PHE A 91 -11.53 -4.25 9.60
CA PHE A 91 -10.39 -4.56 8.76
C PHE A 91 -10.77 -5.33 7.48
N GLY A 92 -11.86 -6.10 7.49
CA GLY A 92 -12.37 -6.80 6.31
C GLY A 92 -12.64 -5.86 5.13
N TRP A 93 -13.19 -4.67 5.41
CA TRP A 93 -13.40 -3.63 4.39
C TRP A 93 -12.08 -3.09 3.82
N THR A 94 -11.08 -2.89 4.67
CA THR A 94 -9.75 -2.44 4.23
C THR A 94 -9.11 -3.47 3.29
N VAL A 95 -9.21 -4.76 3.65
CA VAL A 95 -8.71 -5.86 2.82
C VAL A 95 -9.45 -5.91 1.48
N LEU A 96 -10.78 -5.77 1.47
CA LEU A 96 -11.56 -5.79 0.24
C LEU A 96 -11.14 -4.66 -0.72
N VAL A 97 -11.00 -3.43 -0.21
CA VAL A 97 -10.55 -2.30 -1.02
C VAL A 97 -9.11 -2.52 -1.52
N ALA A 98 -8.23 -3.05 -0.68
CA ALA A 98 -6.86 -3.40 -1.08
C ALA A 98 -6.82 -4.45 -2.20
N LEU A 99 -7.64 -5.51 -2.10
CA LEU A 99 -7.76 -6.54 -3.14
C LEU A 99 -8.26 -5.95 -4.46
N ILE A 100 -9.26 -5.05 -4.42
CA ILE A 100 -9.74 -4.34 -5.61
C ILE A 100 -8.62 -3.48 -6.21
N ALA A 101 -7.90 -2.72 -5.38
CA ALA A 101 -6.79 -1.87 -5.83
C ALA A 101 -5.68 -2.68 -6.51
N LEU A 102 -5.28 -3.79 -5.90
CA LEU A 102 -4.29 -4.73 -6.45
C LEU A 102 -4.77 -5.37 -7.75
N GLY A 103 -6.03 -5.81 -7.80
CA GLY A 103 -6.66 -6.35 -9.01
C GLY A 103 -6.69 -5.35 -10.15
N LEU A 104 -7.04 -4.10 -9.89
CA LEU A 104 -6.99 -3.00 -10.86
C LEU A 104 -5.56 -2.71 -11.34
N GLY A 105 -4.58 -2.77 -10.44
CA GLY A 105 -3.17 -2.70 -10.79
C GLY A 105 -2.76 -3.83 -11.74
N LEU A 106 -3.19 -5.07 -11.47
CA LEU A 106 -2.89 -6.22 -12.33
C LEU A 106 -3.57 -6.11 -13.71
N LEU A 107 -4.84 -5.67 -13.72
CA LEU A 107 -5.59 -5.39 -14.95
C LEU A 107 -4.93 -4.29 -15.77
N SER A 108 -4.30 -3.30 -15.13
CA SER A 108 -3.52 -2.27 -15.82
C SER A 108 -2.33 -2.86 -16.59
N LEU A 109 -1.67 -3.88 -16.03
CA LEU A 109 -0.50 -4.53 -16.63
C LEU A 109 -0.86 -5.57 -17.69
N ALA A 110 -1.91 -6.35 -17.45
CA ALA A 110 -2.28 -7.51 -18.27
C ALA A 110 -3.41 -7.21 -19.28
N GLY A 111 -4.21 -6.17 -19.03
CA GLY A 111 -5.36 -5.81 -19.83
C GLY A 111 -5.05 -5.04 -21.12
N PRO A 112 -6.09 -4.69 -21.89
CA PRO A 112 -5.95 -3.87 -23.09
C PRO A 112 -5.31 -2.51 -22.80
N ARG A 113 -4.52 -1.98 -23.75
CA ARG A 113 -3.89 -0.65 -23.61
C ARG A 113 -4.90 0.48 -23.38
N ALA A 114 -6.13 0.33 -23.90
CA ALA A 114 -7.20 1.30 -23.73
C ALA A 114 -7.66 1.43 -22.26
N THR A 115 -7.63 0.33 -21.49
CA THR A 115 -8.07 0.31 -20.09
C THR A 115 -6.91 0.43 -19.10
N ALA A 116 -5.65 0.29 -19.57
CA ALA A 116 -4.48 0.30 -18.70
C ALA A 116 -4.39 1.56 -17.82
N LYS A 117 -4.55 2.75 -18.42
CA LYS A 117 -4.50 4.03 -17.69
C LYS A 117 -5.62 4.22 -16.66
N PRO A 118 -6.91 4.06 -17.01
CA PRO A 118 -7.99 4.20 -16.03
C PRO A 118 -7.91 3.11 -14.94
N SER A 119 -7.55 1.87 -15.27
CA SER A 119 -7.35 0.82 -14.26
C SER A 119 -6.21 1.15 -13.29
N ALA A 120 -5.08 1.66 -13.79
CA ALA A 120 -4.00 2.13 -12.93
C ALA A 120 -4.42 3.27 -12.00
N LEU A 121 -5.16 4.26 -12.52
CA LEU A 121 -5.63 5.40 -11.76
C LEU A 121 -6.64 4.97 -10.67
N ALA A 122 -7.59 4.10 -11.04
CA ALA A 122 -8.56 3.55 -10.10
C ALA A 122 -7.90 2.68 -9.03
N GLY A 123 -6.90 1.87 -9.40
CA GLY A 123 -6.10 1.10 -8.45
C GLY A 123 -5.36 2.01 -7.48
N LEU A 124 -4.71 3.07 -7.98
CA LEU A 124 -4.00 4.05 -7.15
C LEU A 124 -4.95 4.77 -6.17
N ALA A 125 -6.13 5.19 -6.63
CA ALA A 125 -7.16 5.74 -5.76
C ALA A 125 -7.59 4.72 -4.69
N GLY A 126 -7.74 3.45 -5.07
CA GLY A 126 -8.02 2.34 -4.16
C GLY A 126 -6.97 2.16 -3.07
N VAL A 127 -5.68 2.36 -3.36
CA VAL A 127 -4.61 2.36 -2.34
C VAL A 127 -4.87 3.43 -1.29
N GLY A 128 -5.19 4.65 -1.72
CA GLY A 128 -5.52 5.76 -0.82
C GLY A 128 -6.76 5.46 0.02
N VAL A 129 -7.83 4.93 -0.60
CA VAL A 129 -9.06 4.56 0.12
C VAL A 129 -8.81 3.46 1.14
N ALA A 130 -8.03 2.42 0.79
CA ALA A 130 -7.71 1.33 1.72
C ALA A 130 -6.98 1.86 2.97
N LEU A 131 -6.01 2.74 2.79
CA LEU A 131 -5.27 3.33 3.91
C LEU A 131 -6.13 4.29 4.74
N ALA A 132 -6.94 5.12 4.08
CA ALA A 132 -7.85 6.05 4.76
C ALA A 132 -9.00 5.34 5.48
N ALA A 133 -9.37 4.12 5.06
CA ALA A 133 -10.31 3.27 5.76
C ALA A 133 -9.66 2.51 6.94
N SER A 134 -8.33 2.44 7.01
CA SER A 134 -7.62 1.71 8.07
C SER A 134 -7.61 2.50 9.39
N GLY A 135 -8.13 1.91 10.46
CA GLY A 135 -8.44 2.61 11.72
C GLY A 135 -7.27 3.06 12.60
N HIS A 136 -6.01 2.99 12.17
CA HIS A 136 -4.87 3.38 13.02
C HIS A 136 -4.53 4.87 12.87
N ALA A 137 -4.13 5.29 11.66
CA ALA A 137 -3.78 6.68 11.41
C ALA A 137 -4.99 7.58 11.09
N SER A 138 -6.04 6.98 10.52
CA SER A 138 -7.22 7.70 10.03
C SER A 138 -8.30 7.94 11.09
N ALA A 139 -8.17 7.29 12.26
CA ALA A 139 -9.09 7.43 13.38
C ALA A 139 -8.73 8.59 14.33
N ALA A 140 -7.58 9.25 14.12
CA ALA A 140 -7.21 10.42 14.90
C ALA A 140 -8.14 11.61 14.59
N GLU A 141 -8.58 12.32 15.63
CA GLU A 141 -9.39 13.53 15.48
C GLU A 141 -8.52 14.74 15.09
N PRO A 142 -8.99 15.63 14.19
CA PRO A 142 -10.28 15.59 13.51
C PRO A 142 -10.31 14.65 12.29
N GLN A 143 -11.27 13.71 12.26
CA GLN A 143 -11.34 12.67 11.20
C GLN A 143 -11.55 13.22 9.79
N TRP A 144 -12.19 14.40 9.66
CA TRP A 144 -12.40 15.07 8.38
C TRP A 144 -11.08 15.54 7.74
N LEU A 145 -10.01 15.71 8.52
CA LEU A 145 -8.69 16.11 8.04
C LEU A 145 -7.74 14.92 7.94
N THR A 146 -7.72 14.03 8.95
CA THR A 146 -6.78 12.91 8.99
C THR A 146 -7.05 11.89 7.88
N ARG A 147 -8.32 11.58 7.57
CA ARG A 147 -8.67 10.64 6.48
C ARG A 147 -8.17 11.15 5.10
N PRO A 148 -8.44 12.39 4.67
CA PRO A 148 -7.84 12.93 3.44
C PRO A 148 -6.31 12.98 3.48
N MET A 149 -5.69 13.31 4.62
CA MET A 149 -4.23 13.35 4.69
C MET A 149 -3.61 11.95 4.57
N VAL A 150 -4.18 10.93 5.21
CA VAL A 150 -3.74 9.53 5.03
C VAL A 150 -3.92 9.08 3.59
N PHE A 151 -5.05 9.43 2.96
CA PHE A 151 -5.30 9.16 1.54
C PHE A 151 -4.19 9.77 0.67
N LEU A 152 -3.95 11.08 0.80
CA LEU A 152 -2.98 11.83 -0.01
C LEU A 152 -1.55 11.34 0.24
N HIS A 153 -1.21 11.07 1.50
CA HIS A 153 0.11 10.56 1.86
C HIS A 153 0.34 9.17 1.26
N GLY A 154 -0.61 8.24 1.41
CA GLY A 154 -0.53 6.89 0.85
C GLY A 154 -0.44 6.87 -0.69
N VAL A 155 -1.26 7.68 -1.36
CA VAL A 155 -1.20 7.85 -2.83
C VAL A 155 0.15 8.47 -3.24
N GLY A 156 0.64 9.45 -2.49
CA GLY A 156 1.93 10.09 -2.73
C GLY A 156 3.10 9.11 -2.63
N ILE A 157 3.11 8.24 -1.60
CA ILE A 157 4.10 7.17 -1.46
C ILE A 157 4.04 6.23 -2.66
N ALA A 158 2.85 5.77 -3.05
CA ALA A 158 2.69 4.87 -4.19
C ALA A 158 3.19 5.49 -5.51
N LEU A 159 2.83 6.76 -5.77
CA LEU A 159 3.29 7.50 -6.95
C LEU A 159 4.81 7.68 -6.98
N TRP A 160 5.41 7.96 -5.82
CA TRP A 160 6.84 8.17 -5.71
C TRP A 160 7.62 6.86 -5.75
N ALA A 161 7.45 6.02 -4.75
CA ALA A 161 8.23 4.81 -4.54
C ALA A 161 7.96 3.77 -5.65
N GLY A 162 6.71 3.65 -6.08
CA GLY A 162 6.30 2.69 -7.11
C GLY A 162 6.95 2.93 -8.47
N ALA A 163 7.29 4.18 -8.79
CA ALA A 163 7.95 4.51 -10.05
C ALA A 163 9.46 4.19 -10.07
N LEU A 164 10.11 4.10 -8.89
CA LEU A 164 11.57 4.03 -8.79
C LEU A 164 12.16 2.76 -9.43
N ILE A 165 11.55 1.61 -9.20
CA ILE A 165 12.07 0.33 -9.70
C ILE A 165 11.89 0.20 -11.23
N PRO A 166 10.69 0.45 -11.80
CA PRO A 166 10.53 0.50 -13.26
C PRO A 166 11.48 1.50 -13.93
N LEU A 167 11.65 2.69 -13.35
CA LEU A 167 12.53 3.72 -13.87
C LEU A 167 14.01 3.31 -13.80
N GLY A 168 14.47 2.81 -12.65
CA GLY A 168 15.83 2.34 -12.45
C GLY A 168 16.20 1.21 -13.40
N LEU A 169 15.28 0.26 -13.64
CA LEU A 169 15.47 -0.81 -14.62
C LEU A 169 15.47 -0.29 -16.07
N ALA A 170 14.64 0.71 -16.39
CA ALA A 170 14.64 1.33 -17.72
C ALA A 170 15.98 2.02 -18.02
N LEU A 171 16.53 2.74 -17.03
CA LEU A 171 17.82 3.42 -17.12
C LEU A 171 18.98 2.42 -17.19
N LYS A 172 19.01 1.41 -16.30
CA LYS A 172 20.03 0.36 -16.30
C LYS A 172 20.05 -0.43 -17.61
N GLY A 173 18.87 -0.71 -18.17
CA GLY A 173 18.73 -1.41 -19.44
C GLY A 173 18.90 -0.53 -20.68
N GLN A 174 19.22 0.77 -20.53
CA GLN A 174 19.37 1.73 -21.63
C GLN A 174 18.19 1.69 -22.61
N SER A 175 16.97 1.57 -22.07
CA SER A 175 15.76 1.43 -22.88
C SER A 175 15.55 2.71 -23.71
N ALA A 176 15.11 2.57 -24.97
CA ALA A 176 14.86 3.73 -25.85
C ALA A 176 13.92 4.79 -25.26
N GLY A 177 13.04 4.39 -24.33
CA GLY A 177 12.11 5.29 -23.61
C GLY A 177 12.59 5.77 -22.23
N ALA A 178 13.82 5.48 -21.81
CA ALA A 178 14.28 5.75 -20.44
C ALA A 178 14.40 7.25 -20.14
N THR A 179 14.99 8.06 -21.03
CA THR A 179 15.11 9.50 -20.85
C THR A 179 13.75 10.22 -20.84
N PRO A 180 12.82 9.94 -21.78
CA PRO A 180 11.46 10.46 -21.69
C PRO A 180 10.73 10.07 -20.40
N PHE A 181 10.90 8.82 -19.94
CA PHE A 181 10.32 8.36 -18.68
C PHE A 181 10.89 9.15 -17.49
N LEU A 182 12.22 9.28 -17.40
CA LEU A 182 12.88 10.06 -16.33
C LEU A 182 12.39 11.51 -16.29
N ARG A 183 12.28 12.17 -17.45
CA ARG A 183 11.79 13.56 -17.52
C ARG A 183 10.35 13.67 -17.02
N ARG A 184 9.45 12.79 -17.46
CA ARG A 184 8.05 12.78 -17.01
C ARG A 184 7.94 12.50 -15.51
N PHE A 185 8.70 11.52 -15.02
CA PHE A 185 8.76 11.22 -13.59
C PHE A 185 9.25 12.44 -12.79
N SER A 186 10.35 13.07 -13.22
CA SER A 186 10.93 14.22 -12.54
C SER A 186 9.95 15.39 -12.46
N TRP A 187 9.25 15.73 -13.54
CA TRP A 187 8.25 16.80 -13.51
C TRP A 187 7.00 16.44 -12.70
N ALA A 188 6.52 15.21 -12.82
CA ALA A 188 5.33 14.76 -12.10
C ALA A 188 5.56 14.64 -10.58
N ILE A 189 6.79 14.32 -10.16
CA ILE A 189 7.05 13.99 -8.76
C ILE A 189 7.22 15.21 -7.86
N LEU A 190 7.63 16.37 -8.39
CA LEU A 190 7.77 17.60 -7.60
C LEU A 190 6.49 17.96 -6.82
N PRO A 191 5.31 18.10 -7.46
CA PRO A 191 4.08 18.40 -6.73
C PRO A 191 3.67 17.26 -5.80
N VAL A 192 3.94 16.00 -6.17
CA VAL A 192 3.63 14.83 -5.35
C VAL A 192 4.42 14.83 -4.05
N VAL A 193 5.72 15.13 -4.10
CA VAL A 193 6.57 15.20 -2.90
C VAL A 193 6.15 16.37 -2.01
N ALA A 194 5.76 17.51 -2.59
CA ALA A 194 5.23 18.62 -1.81
C ALA A 194 3.96 18.24 -1.04
N VAL A 195 3.00 17.57 -1.71
CA VAL A 195 1.78 17.06 -1.06
C VAL A 195 2.10 15.99 -0.03
N LEU A 196 3.03 15.08 -0.34
CA LEU A 196 3.46 14.01 0.57
C LEU A 196 4.05 14.58 1.87
N ALA A 197 4.94 15.57 1.74
CA ALA A 197 5.56 16.26 2.86
C ALA A 197 4.51 17.02 3.69
N ALA A 198 3.63 17.80 3.04
CA ALA A 198 2.57 18.52 3.73
C ALA A 198 1.63 17.56 4.50
N ALA A 199 1.16 16.49 3.85
CA ALA A 199 0.31 15.50 4.49
C ALA A 199 1.03 14.78 5.65
N GLY A 200 2.32 14.44 5.47
CA GLY A 200 3.13 13.82 6.52
C GLY A 200 3.33 14.73 7.73
N ILE A 201 3.60 16.03 7.50
CA ILE A 201 3.73 17.03 8.57
C ILE A 201 2.41 17.17 9.34
N VAL A 202 1.28 17.30 8.63
CA VAL A 202 -0.04 17.40 9.27
C VAL A 202 -0.34 16.17 10.11
N LEU A 203 -0.12 14.96 9.58
CA LEU A 203 -0.32 13.72 10.31
C LEU A 203 0.60 13.61 11.53
N ALA A 204 1.88 13.97 11.40
CA ALA A 204 2.84 13.97 12.50
C ALA A 204 2.41 14.94 13.61
N VAL A 205 2.01 16.17 13.27
CA VAL A 205 1.54 17.16 14.25
C VAL A 205 0.30 16.66 14.99
N ILE A 206 -0.67 16.06 14.28
CA ILE A 206 -1.91 15.55 14.87
C ILE A 206 -1.66 14.32 15.75
N GLN A 207 -0.81 13.39 15.31
CA GLN A 207 -0.60 12.12 16.01
C GLN A 207 0.39 12.22 17.16
N VAL A 208 1.39 13.09 17.07
CA VAL A 208 2.43 13.17 18.12
C VAL A 208 1.89 13.87 19.37
N GLN A 209 0.92 14.81 19.26
CA GLN A 209 0.26 15.62 20.31
C GLN A 209 1.15 16.32 21.36
N THR A 210 2.22 15.69 21.86
CA THR A 210 3.30 16.28 22.66
C THR A 210 4.66 15.63 22.28
N PRO A 211 5.74 16.40 22.08
CA PRO A 211 7.08 15.86 21.80
C PRO A 211 7.62 14.89 22.87
N ALA A 212 7.05 14.92 24.10
CA ALA A 212 7.41 14.02 25.19
C ALA A 212 7.00 12.54 24.95
N ALA A 213 5.99 12.29 24.11
CA ALA A 213 5.54 10.94 23.79
C ALA A 213 6.54 10.13 22.92
N LEU A 214 7.49 10.81 22.27
CA LEU A 214 8.60 10.17 21.54
C LEU A 214 9.66 9.55 22.46
N VAL A 215 9.67 9.93 23.74
CA VAL A 215 10.67 9.47 24.73
C VAL A 215 10.05 8.54 25.77
N ASP A 216 8.77 8.73 26.11
CA ASP A 216 8.09 7.99 27.19
C ASP A 216 7.19 6.82 26.73
N THR A 217 6.90 6.68 25.44
CA THR A 217 6.13 5.52 24.94
C THR A 217 7.05 4.52 24.27
N ALA A 218 6.68 3.22 24.32
CA ALA A 218 7.40 2.11 23.69
C ALA A 218 7.37 2.12 22.14
N TYR A 219 7.32 3.31 21.55
CA TYR A 219 7.65 3.61 20.15
C TYR A 219 9.10 4.13 20.02
N GLY A 220 9.92 3.95 21.05
CA GLY A 220 11.38 3.81 20.95
C GLY A 220 11.76 2.36 20.69
#